data_AF-A0A8C4Z411-F1
#
_entry.id   AF-A0A8C4Z411-F1
#
_cell.length_a   1.000
_cell.length_b   1.000
_cell.length_c   1.000
_cell.angle_alpha   90.00
_cell.angle_beta   90.00
_cell.angle_gamma   90.00
#
_symmetry.space_group_name_H-M   'P 1'
#
loop_
_entity.id
_entity.type
_entity.pdbx_description
1 polymer ?
#
loop_
_entity_poly.entity_id
_entity_poly.type
_entity_poly.pdbx_seq_one_letter_code
_entity_poly.pdbx_strand_id
1 'polypeptide(L)'
;MKTFVLVFVFLILAAVNTDANPIIKESVAKQLFRSKRQQRPAKAGHPDEPMREHMLHMQALDQRAQETNLEHWLNPHCYPRCDRNYGSPV
;
A
#
# COMPACT_ATOMS: atom_id res chain seq x y z
N MET A 1 34.63 -46.04 19.65
CA MET A 1 34.58 -44.80 20.47
C MET A 1 35.37 -43.66 19.84
N LYS A 2 36.64 -43.86 19.43
CA LYS A 2 37.46 -42.81 18.76
C LYS A 2 36.83 -42.23 17.48
N THR A 3 36.19 -43.06 16.66
CA THR A 3 35.51 -42.63 15.42
C THR A 3 34.33 -41.72 15.68
N PHE A 4 33.48 -42.04 16.66
CA PHE A 4 32.36 -41.19 17.07
C PHE A 4 32.82 -39.85 17.60
N VAL A 5 33.89 -39.81 18.41
CA VAL A 5 34.47 -38.56 18.92
C VAL A 5 34.97 -37.67 17.77
N LEU A 6 35.62 -38.26 16.76
CA LEU A 6 36.08 -37.51 15.58
C LEU A 6 34.90 -36.94 14.76
N VAL A 7 33.84 -37.71 14.58
CA VAL A 7 32.63 -37.24 13.89
C VAL A 7 31.97 -36.09 14.67
N PHE A 8 31.86 -36.21 15.99
CA PHE A 8 31.31 -35.15 16.83
C PHE A 8 32.16 -33.86 16.78
N VAL A 9 33.48 -33.98 16.84
CA VAL A 9 34.39 -32.83 16.72
C VAL A 9 34.27 -32.17 15.33
N PHE A 10 34.15 -32.97 14.27
CA PHE A 10 33.98 -32.47 12.91
C PHE A 10 32.63 -31.75 12.73
N LEU A 11 31.55 -32.26 13.33
CA LEU A 11 30.24 -31.61 13.30
C LEU A 11 30.22 -30.29 14.06
N ILE A 12 30.91 -30.21 15.20
CA ILE A 12 31.03 -28.97 15.98
C ILE A 12 31.85 -27.94 15.20
N LEU A 13 32.97 -28.35 14.59
CA LEU A 13 33.77 -27.48 13.72
C LEU A 13 32.97 -27.00 12.51
N ALA A 14 32.16 -27.86 11.89
CA ALA A 14 31.29 -27.47 10.79
C ALA A 14 30.25 -26.42 11.25
N ALA A 15 29.60 -26.63 12.40
CA ALA A 15 28.61 -25.70 12.93
C ALA A 15 29.18 -24.31 13.28
N VAL A 16 30.41 -24.25 13.79
CA VAL A 16 31.08 -22.98 14.12
C VAL A 16 31.61 -22.27 12.87
N ASN A 17 32.08 -23.01 11.86
CA ASN A 17 32.52 -22.41 10.59
C ASN A 17 31.36 -22.07 9.65
N THR A 18 30.15 -22.57 9.92
CA THR A 18 28.93 -22.11 9.26
C THR A 18 28.40 -20.84 9.91
N ASP A 19 29.19 -19.76 9.86
CA ASP A 19 28.72 -18.37 10.03
C ASP A 19 27.73 -17.92 8.92
N ALA A 20 27.15 -18.89 8.20
CA ALA A 20 26.34 -18.72 7.01
C ALA A 20 24.85 -19.00 7.25
N ASN A 21 24.37 -18.97 8.49
CA ASN A 21 22.96 -18.66 8.71
C ASN A 21 22.85 -17.21 9.16
N PRO A 22 22.65 -16.25 8.22
CA PRO A 22 22.25 -14.93 8.64
C PRO A 22 20.82 -15.07 9.13
N ILE A 23 20.65 -15.29 10.44
CA ILE A 23 19.52 -14.70 11.15
C ILE A 23 19.74 -13.20 11.00
N ILE A 24 19.30 -12.68 9.85
CA ILE A 24 19.39 -11.27 9.51
C ILE A 24 18.72 -10.54 10.65
N LYS A 25 19.48 -9.71 11.37
CA LYS A 25 18.94 -8.88 12.45
C LYS A 25 17.74 -8.12 11.89
N GLU A 26 16.65 -8.06 12.66
CA GLU A 26 15.38 -7.46 12.23
C GLU A 26 15.55 -6.06 11.64
N SER A 27 16.50 -5.27 12.16
CA SER A 27 16.85 -3.95 11.63
C SER A 27 17.36 -3.98 10.19
N VAL A 28 18.23 -4.93 9.87
CA VAL A 28 18.82 -5.12 8.54
C VAL A 28 17.76 -5.65 7.57
N ALA A 29 16.90 -6.57 8.03
CA ALA A 29 15.78 -7.06 7.22
C ALA A 29 14.82 -5.92 6.87
N LYS A 30 14.45 -5.07 7.85
CA LYS A 30 13.62 -3.89 7.62
C LYS A 30 14.26 -2.90 6.64
N GLN A 31 15.57 -2.68 6.73
CA GLN A 31 16.30 -1.82 5.81
C GLN A 31 16.30 -2.37 4.37
N LEU A 32 16.51 -3.68 4.21
CA LEU A 32 16.41 -4.39 2.93
C LEU A 32 15.00 -4.34 2.33
N PHE A 33 13.96 -4.52 3.15
CA PHE A 33 12.59 -4.42 2.67
C PHE A 33 12.21 -2.99 2.26
N ARG A 34 12.74 -1.96 2.93
CA ARG A 34 12.52 -0.56 2.58
C ARG A 34 13.17 -0.21 1.23
N SER A 35 14.41 -0.62 1.00
CA SER A 35 15.09 -0.40 -0.29
C SER A 35 14.42 -1.15 -1.44
N LYS A 36 13.96 -2.39 -1.21
CA LYS A 36 13.20 -3.17 -2.21
C LYS A 36 11.85 -2.54 -2.58
N ARG A 37 11.15 -1.88 -1.65
CA ARG A 37 9.88 -1.17 -1.97
C ARG A 37 10.10 0.05 -2.86
N GLN A 38 11.20 0.77 -2.69
CA GLN A 38 11.56 1.91 -3.55
C GLN A 38 12.01 1.49 -4.96
N GLN A 39 12.60 0.31 -5.09
CA GLN A 39 12.98 -0.26 -6.39
C GLN A 39 11.81 -0.94 -7.12
N ARG A 40 10.65 -1.10 -6.48
CA ARG A 40 9.49 -1.67 -7.15
C ARG A 40 9.08 -0.70 -8.26
N PRO A 41 9.01 -1.15 -9.53
CA PRO A 41 8.48 -0.31 -10.59
C PRO A 41 7.09 0.15 -10.17
N ALA A 42 6.77 1.42 -10.45
CA ALA A 42 5.42 1.94 -10.28
C ALA A 42 4.43 0.95 -10.90
N LYS A 43 3.28 0.77 -10.24
CA LYS A 43 2.21 -0.13 -10.69
C LYS A 43 1.97 0.11 -12.18
N ALA A 44 1.90 -0.95 -12.99
CA ALA A 44 1.74 -0.83 -14.44
C ALA A 44 0.56 0.11 -14.76
N GLY A 45 0.88 1.25 -15.41
CA GLY A 45 -0.01 2.39 -15.66
C GLY A 45 0.82 3.64 -15.97
N HIS A 46 0.23 4.67 -16.57
CA HIS A 46 0.92 5.94 -16.77
C HIS A 46 1.24 6.55 -15.39
N PRO A 47 2.39 7.24 -15.19
CA PRO A 47 2.69 7.90 -13.91
C PRO A 47 1.55 8.80 -13.41
N ASP A 48 0.78 9.38 -14.34
CA ASP A 48 -0.35 10.27 -14.03
C ASP A 48 -1.70 9.57 -13.98
N GLU A 49 -1.80 8.26 -14.25
CA GLU A 49 -3.07 7.50 -14.20
C GLU A 49 -3.84 7.70 -12.87
N PRO A 50 -3.22 7.59 -11.67
CA PRO A 50 -3.95 7.81 -10.42
C PRO A 50 -4.40 9.26 -10.25
N MET A 51 -3.62 10.22 -10.75
CA MET A 51 -3.97 11.63 -10.70
C MET A 51 -5.12 11.94 -11.66
N ARG A 52 -5.12 11.34 -12.85
CA ARG A 52 -6.15 11.46 -13.86
C ARG A 52 -7.48 10.88 -13.39
N GLU A 53 -7.48 9.68 -12.82
CA GLU A 53 -8.68 9.06 -12.25
C GLU A 53 -9.26 9.91 -11.11
N HIS A 54 -8.39 10.44 -10.24
CA HIS A 54 -8.81 11.34 -9.16
C HIS A 54 -9.42 12.63 -9.70
N MET A 55 -8.80 13.29 -10.70
CA MET A 55 -9.33 14.51 -11.30
C MET A 55 -10.70 14.28 -11.96
N LEU A 56 -10.87 13.17 -12.68
CA LEU A 56 -12.17 12.81 -13.27
C LEU A 56 -13.25 12.58 -12.20
N HIS A 57 -12.87 11.95 -11.09
CA HIS A 57 -13.78 11.76 -9.97
C HIS A 57 -14.20 13.11 -9.34
N MET A 58 -13.24 14.00 -9.11
CA MET A 58 -13.51 15.34 -8.58
C MET A 58 -14.41 16.16 -9.51
N GLN A 59 -14.19 16.08 -10.83
CA GLN A 59 -15.03 16.74 -11.82
C GLN A 59 -16.49 16.24 -11.77
N ALA A 60 -16.69 14.93 -11.63
CA ALA A 60 -18.02 14.34 -11.52
C ALA A 60 -18.74 14.72 -10.22
N LEU A 61 -18.01 15.02 -9.15
CA LEU A 61 -18.58 15.55 -7.90
C LEU A 61 -18.98 17.03 -8.05
N ASP A 62 -18.15 17.83 -8.73
CA ASP A 62 -18.42 19.24 -8.95
C ASP A 62 -19.64 19.46 -9.86
N GLN A 63 -19.76 18.69 -10.94
CA GLN A 63 -20.95 18.71 -11.80
C GLN A 63 -22.24 18.41 -11.01
N ARG A 64 -22.20 17.39 -10.14
CA ARG A 64 -23.34 17.06 -9.27
C ARG A 64 -23.64 18.14 -8.24
N ALA A 65 -22.61 18.78 -7.67
CA ALA A 65 -22.80 19.91 -6.79
C ALA A 65 -23.49 21.09 -7.51
N GLN A 66 -23.17 21.33 -8.78
CA GLN A 66 -23.82 22.36 -9.59
C GLN A 66 -25.28 22.00 -9.90
N GLU A 67 -25.55 20.75 -10.28
CA GLU A 67 -26.91 20.26 -10.53
C GLU A 67 -27.80 20.39 -9.30
N THR A 68 -27.35 19.91 -8.14
CA THR A 68 -28.10 20.01 -6.87
C THR A 68 -28.30 21.46 -6.43
N ASN A 69 -27.33 22.33 -6.67
CA ASN A 69 -27.45 23.77 -6.40
C ASN A 69 -28.51 24.40 -7.31
N LEU A 70 -28.48 24.12 -8.62
CA LEU A 70 -29.50 24.56 -9.57
C LEU A 70 -30.91 24.07 -9.17
N GLU A 71 -31.06 22.80 -8.82
CA GLU A 71 -32.34 22.23 -8.35
C GLU A 71 -32.90 22.98 -7.13
N HIS A 72 -32.02 23.34 -6.19
CA HIS A 72 -32.38 24.14 -5.02
C HIS A 72 -32.82 25.56 -5.40
N TRP A 73 -32.15 26.21 -6.35
CA TRP A 73 -32.54 27.55 -6.83
C TRP A 73 -33.86 27.54 -7.62
N LEU A 74 -34.10 26.50 -8.42
CA LEU A 74 -35.29 26.39 -9.26
C LEU A 74 -36.54 25.94 -8.50
N ASN A 75 -36.40 25.38 -7.29
CA ASN A 75 -37.52 24.92 -6.49
C ASN A 75 -37.39 25.34 -5.00
N PRO A 76 -38.11 26.39 -4.55
CA PRO A 76 -38.06 26.89 -3.17
C PRO A 76 -38.51 25.87 -2.10
N HIS A 77 -39.20 24.80 -2.49
CA HIS A 77 -39.62 23.73 -1.58
C HIS A 77 -38.59 22.61 -1.45
N CYS A 78 -37.51 22.70 -2.20
CA CYS A 78 -36.47 21.70 -2.23
C CYS A 78 -35.46 22.01 -1.12
N TYR A 79 -35.54 21.25 -0.01
CA TYR A 79 -34.54 21.32 1.07
C TYR A 79 -33.13 21.14 0.46
N PRO A 80 -32.04 21.61 1.11
CA PRO A 80 -30.67 21.62 0.58
C PRO A 80 -30.09 20.26 0.13
N ARG A 81 -30.87 19.17 0.23
CA ARG A 81 -30.62 17.86 -0.37
C ARG A 81 -31.91 17.37 -1.04
N CYS A 82 -32.18 17.85 -2.25
CA CYS A 82 -33.35 17.48 -3.05
C CYS A 82 -33.40 15.98 -3.37
N ASP A 83 -32.24 15.37 -3.59
CA ASP A 83 -32.14 13.95 -3.82
C ASP A 83 -31.62 13.20 -2.58
N ARG A 84 -32.46 12.31 -2.06
CA ARG A 84 -32.21 11.51 -0.86
C ARG A 84 -31.09 10.48 -1.05
N ASN A 85 -30.71 10.16 -2.28
CA ASN A 85 -29.72 9.12 -2.60
C ASN A 85 -28.28 9.65 -2.68
N TYR A 86 -28.08 10.98 -2.75
CA TYR A 86 -26.76 11.58 -3.01
C TYR A 86 -26.17 12.35 -1.83
N GLY A 87 -26.73 12.20 -0.63
CA GLY A 87 -26.08 12.66 0.59
C GLY A 87 -24.79 11.87 0.82
N SER A 88 -23.65 12.41 0.38
CA SER A 88 -22.33 11.89 0.74
C SER A 88 -22.24 11.79 2.27
N PRO A 89 -21.92 10.61 2.85
CA PRO A 89 -21.66 10.52 4.27
C PRO A 89 -20.36 11.28 4.55
N VAL A 90 -20.41 12.24 5.49
CA VAL A 90 -19.25 12.92 6.05
C VAL A 90 -18.46 11.96 6.92
#